data_AF-A0A6P2RQR6-F1
#
_entry.id   AF-A0A6P2RQR6-F1
#
_cell.length_a   1.000
_cell.length_b   1.000
_cell.length_c   1.000
_cell.angle_alpha   90.00
_cell.angle_beta   90.00
_cell.angle_gamma   90.00
#
_symmetry.space_group_name_H-M   'P 1'
#
loop_
_entity.id
_entity.type
_entity.pdbx_description
1 polymer ?
#
loop_
_entity_poly.entity_id
_entity_poly.type
_entity_poly.pdbx_seq_one_letter_code
_entity_poly.pdbx_strand_id
1 'polypeptide(L)'
;MSEADDRLVLATLARLKRVREMRSQIARVSAARQQGIAAQSRRTLDAAHAQLAQQVAAKAAIQTRLADDVREARALQNAAADTRTFDRHIGTANASVNEAAHVHRGHEATLADLQRAARKAQAAEDKLGKAGEKALHARAARVERDADEVADGYAVRRFATAGAWAAAAADVAGHGEDSSEAAAAFDAEMTVRPADMQADPDNAAASTADGDAPRDSDDPPDIASPAAVERRC
;
A
#
# COMPACT_ATOMS: atom_id res chain seq x y z
N MET A 1 -20.52 -4.40 -21.77
CA MET A 1 -20.68 -3.51 -20.61
C MET A 1 -20.49 -2.09 -21.10
N SER A 2 -21.35 -1.16 -20.67
CA SER A 2 -21.28 0.23 -21.10
C SER A 2 -20.22 1.00 -20.31
N GLU A 3 -19.70 2.09 -20.88
CA GLU A 3 -18.78 3.00 -20.17
C GLU A 3 -19.41 3.54 -18.86
N ALA A 4 -20.73 3.70 -18.85
CA ALA A 4 -21.48 4.08 -17.66
C ALA A 4 -21.37 3.03 -16.54
N ASP A 5 -21.41 1.75 -16.88
CA ASP A 5 -21.26 0.64 -15.93
C ASP A 5 -19.84 0.63 -15.33
N ASP A 6 -18.83 0.87 -16.16
CA ASP A 6 -17.42 0.94 -15.72
C ASP A 6 -17.19 2.10 -14.74
N ARG A 7 -17.79 3.27 -15.01
CA ARG A 7 -17.72 4.43 -14.10
C ARG A 7 -18.39 4.11 -12.76
N LEU A 8 -19.53 3.42 -12.76
CA LEU A 8 -20.20 2.98 -11.53
C LEU A 8 -19.36 1.97 -10.75
N VAL A 9 -18.74 0.99 -11.41
CA VAL A 9 -17.84 0.01 -10.78
C VAL A 9 -16.62 0.71 -10.17
N LEU A 10 -15.99 1.65 -10.87
CA LEU A 10 -14.85 2.40 -10.33
C LEU A 10 -15.26 3.28 -9.14
N ALA A 11 -16.41 3.95 -9.20
CA ALA A 11 -16.92 4.77 -8.11
C ALA A 11 -17.23 3.93 -6.86
N THR A 12 -17.82 2.73 -7.03
CA THR A 12 -18.09 1.81 -5.93
C THR A 12 -16.80 1.23 -5.33
N LEU A 13 -15.83 0.83 -6.15
CA LEU A 13 -14.51 0.39 -5.69
C LEU A 13 -13.77 1.50 -4.94
N ALA A 14 -13.80 2.74 -5.41
CA ALA A 14 -13.21 3.89 -4.72
C ALA A 14 -13.88 4.16 -3.36
N ARG A 15 -15.20 4.02 -3.26
CA ARG A 15 -15.93 4.09 -1.98
C ARG A 15 -15.51 2.96 -1.03
N LEU A 16 -15.42 1.73 -1.53
CA LEU A 16 -14.99 0.59 -0.73
C LEU A 16 -13.53 0.71 -0.26
N LYS A 17 -12.64 1.23 -1.11
CA LYS A 17 -11.24 1.49 -0.77
C LYS A 17 -11.14 2.45 0.42
N ARG A 18 -11.84 3.59 0.37
CA ARG A 18 -11.89 4.56 1.50
C ARG A 18 -12.36 3.91 2.81
N VAL A 19 -13.43 3.10 2.76
CA VAL A 19 -13.92 2.40 3.95
C VAL A 19 -12.90 1.39 4.49
N ARG A 20 -12.22 0.66 3.60
CA ARG A 20 -11.20 -0.33 4.00
C ARG A 20 -9.94 0.32 4.55
N GLU A 21 -9.51 1.42 3.95
CA GLU A 21 -8.41 2.24 4.42
C GLU A 21 -8.69 2.77 5.84
N MET A 22 -9.88 3.33 6.08
CA MET A 22 -10.26 3.73 7.45
C MET A 22 -10.20 2.54 8.43
N ARG A 23 -10.67 1.35 8.03
CA ARG A 23 -10.60 0.15 8.87
C ARG A 23 -9.15 -0.32 9.11
N SER A 24 -8.27 -0.22 8.11
CA SER A 24 -6.85 -0.56 8.25
C SER A 24 -6.13 0.43 9.16
N GLN A 25 -6.46 1.72 9.07
CA GLN A 25 -5.98 2.76 9.97
C GLN A 25 -6.43 2.51 11.42
N ILE A 26 -7.72 2.22 11.66
CA ILE A 26 -8.23 1.90 13.01
C ILE A 26 -7.53 0.66 13.58
N ALA A 27 -7.32 -0.37 12.77
CA ALA A 27 -6.61 -1.58 13.20
C ALA A 27 -5.14 -1.29 13.55
N ARG A 28 -4.44 -0.45 12.76
CA ARG A 28 -3.07 -0.02 13.05
C ARG A 28 -2.98 0.83 14.32
N VAL A 29 -3.87 1.80 14.48
CA VAL A 29 -3.90 2.70 15.66
C VAL A 29 -4.22 1.91 16.93
N SER A 30 -5.19 1.00 16.88
CA SER A 30 -5.51 0.14 18.04
C SER A 30 -4.34 -0.78 18.40
N ALA A 31 -3.68 -1.40 17.43
CA ALA A 31 -2.47 -2.19 17.67
C ALA A 31 -1.34 -1.34 18.28
N ALA A 32 -1.07 -0.14 17.75
CA ALA A 32 -0.07 0.78 18.28
C ALA A 32 -0.38 1.22 19.71
N ARG A 33 -1.65 1.55 20.00
CA ARG A 33 -2.09 1.86 21.38
C ARG A 33 -1.86 0.67 22.31
N GLN A 34 -2.16 -0.55 21.85
CA GLN A 34 -1.96 -1.76 22.64
C GLN A 34 -0.48 -2.08 22.87
N GLN A 35 0.41 -1.74 21.94
CA GLN A 35 1.87 -1.81 22.16
C GLN A 35 2.30 -0.93 23.34
N GLY A 36 1.77 0.28 23.44
CA GLY A 36 2.02 1.18 24.56
C GLY A 36 1.57 0.59 25.90
N ILE A 37 0.38 -0.02 25.94
CA ILE A 37 -0.16 -0.70 27.13
C ILE A 37 0.70 -1.92 27.49
N ALA A 38 1.08 -2.74 26.51
CA ALA A 38 1.96 -3.89 26.73
C ALA A 38 3.33 -3.45 27.29
N ALA A 39 3.92 -2.38 26.74
CA ALA A 39 5.18 -1.82 27.24
C ALA A 39 5.05 -1.26 28.68
N GLN A 40 3.93 -0.60 28.99
CA GLN A 40 3.64 -0.16 30.37
C GLN A 40 3.50 -1.35 31.31
N SER A 41 2.77 -2.40 30.90
CA SER A 41 2.59 -3.62 31.69
C SER A 41 3.91 -4.37 31.93
N ARG A 42 4.86 -4.26 30.98
CA ARG A 42 6.20 -4.79 31.16
C ARG A 42 6.97 -4.04 32.24
N ARG A 43 6.94 -2.70 32.19
CA ARG A 43 7.56 -1.86 33.24
C ARG A 43 6.98 -2.12 34.63
N THR A 44 5.68 -2.37 34.74
CA THR A 44 5.06 -2.72 36.03
C THR A 44 5.51 -4.09 36.53
N LEU A 45 5.69 -5.07 35.62
CA LEU A 45 6.24 -6.38 35.97
C LEU A 45 7.70 -6.27 36.43
N ASP A 46 8.52 -5.51 35.71
CA ASP A 46 9.92 -5.28 36.08
C ASP A 46 10.03 -4.58 37.45
N ALA A 47 9.14 -3.62 37.74
CA ALA A 47 9.06 -2.96 39.05
C ALA A 47 8.66 -3.93 40.17
N ALA A 48 7.70 -4.83 39.93
CA ALA A 48 7.31 -5.86 40.90
C ALA A 48 8.47 -6.83 41.19
N HIS A 49 9.22 -7.23 40.16
CA HIS A 49 10.43 -8.03 40.34
C HIS A 49 11.51 -7.31 41.14
N ALA A 50 11.72 -6.01 40.88
CA ALA A 50 12.68 -5.21 41.64
C ALA A 50 12.28 -5.12 43.12
N GLN A 51 11.00 -4.94 43.42
CA GLN A 51 10.49 -4.94 44.81
C GLN A 51 10.71 -6.30 45.49
N LEU A 52 10.40 -7.41 44.81
CA LEU A 52 10.66 -8.76 45.33
C LEU A 52 12.16 -8.96 45.63
N ALA A 53 13.03 -8.57 44.70
CA ALA A 53 14.47 -8.68 44.88
C ALA A 53 14.97 -7.85 46.08
N GLN A 54 14.44 -6.65 46.28
CA GLN A 54 14.76 -5.82 47.45
C GLN A 54 14.37 -6.50 48.77
N GLN A 55 13.19 -7.12 48.85
CA GLN A 55 12.75 -7.82 50.06
C GLN A 55 13.61 -9.06 50.35
N VAL A 56 13.96 -9.82 49.31
CA VAL A 56 14.85 -10.98 49.44
C VAL A 56 16.26 -10.55 49.88
N ALA A 57 16.79 -9.48 49.30
CA ALA A 57 18.10 -8.93 49.68
C ALA A 57 18.11 -8.41 51.12
N ALA A 58 17.05 -7.71 51.55
CA ALA A 58 16.92 -7.24 52.93
C ALA A 58 16.87 -8.40 53.93
N LYS A 59 16.11 -9.46 53.61
CA LYS A 59 16.10 -10.70 54.42
C LYS A 59 17.48 -11.35 54.47
N ALA A 60 18.17 -11.45 53.35
CA ALA A 60 19.51 -12.03 53.28
C ALA A 60 20.52 -11.24 54.12
N ALA A 61 20.46 -9.90 54.09
CA ALA A 61 21.34 -9.04 54.89
C ALA A 61 21.13 -9.22 56.40
N ILE A 62 19.90 -9.49 56.84
CA ILE A 62 19.60 -9.82 58.24
C ILE A 62 20.22 -11.17 58.59
N GLN A 63 20.07 -12.17 57.71
CA GLN A 63 20.65 -13.50 57.90
C GLN A 63 22.18 -13.48 57.95
N THR A 64 22.85 -12.65 57.14
CA THR A 64 24.30 -12.53 57.20
C THR A 64 24.77 -11.90 58.51
N ARG A 65 24.14 -10.79 58.95
CA ARG A 65 24.45 -10.15 60.24
C ARG A 65 24.26 -11.11 61.42
N LEU A 66 23.23 -11.96 61.35
CA LEU A 66 22.97 -12.97 62.37
C LEU A 66 24.00 -14.08 62.40
N ALA A 67 24.51 -14.49 61.24
CA ALA A 67 25.56 -15.50 61.17
C ALA A 67 26.86 -15.00 61.81
N ASP A 68 27.13 -13.69 61.72
CA ASP A 68 28.33 -13.06 62.27
C ASP A 68 28.22 -12.77 63.78
N ASP A 69 27.05 -12.34 64.29
CA ASP A 69 26.85 -11.87 65.68
C ASP A 69 25.84 -12.73 66.51
N VAL A 70 26.21 -13.98 66.81
CA VAL A 70 25.32 -14.97 67.50
C VAL A 70 25.29 -14.84 69.04
N ARG A 71 25.95 -13.83 69.63
CA ARG A 71 26.29 -13.85 71.07
C ARG A 71 25.17 -13.42 72.02
N GLU A 72 24.13 -12.75 71.54
CA GLU A 72 23.05 -12.20 72.39
C GLU A 72 21.67 -12.80 72.08
N ALA A 73 21.03 -13.40 73.08
CA ALA A 73 19.72 -14.05 72.94
C ALA A 73 18.60 -13.10 72.49
N ARG A 74 18.65 -11.83 72.91
CA ARG A 74 17.68 -10.80 72.48
C ARG A 74 17.85 -10.44 71.00
N ALA A 75 19.09 -10.36 70.51
CA ALA A 75 19.36 -10.11 69.10
C ALA A 75 18.80 -11.23 68.22
N LEU A 76 18.96 -12.49 68.65
CA LEU A 76 18.38 -13.65 67.96
C LEU A 76 16.85 -13.63 67.92
N GLN A 77 16.18 -13.20 69.00
CA GLN A 77 14.72 -13.07 69.05
C GLN A 77 14.20 -11.97 68.12
N ASN A 78 14.84 -10.80 68.12
CA ASN A 78 14.48 -9.68 67.23
C ASN A 78 14.63 -10.08 65.77
N ALA A 79 15.76 -10.69 65.43
CA ALA A 79 16.00 -11.27 64.11
C ALA A 79 14.94 -12.28 63.67
N ALA A 80 14.50 -13.17 64.56
CA ALA A 80 13.44 -14.12 64.26
C ALA A 80 12.07 -13.45 64.06
N ALA A 81 11.84 -12.27 64.64
CA ALA A 81 10.67 -11.46 64.36
C ALA A 81 10.78 -10.75 62.99
N ASP A 82 11.97 -10.22 62.68
CA ASP A 82 12.24 -9.56 61.41
C ASP A 82 12.14 -10.54 60.23
N THR A 83 12.71 -11.74 60.34
CA THR A 83 12.62 -12.77 59.29
C THR A 83 11.18 -13.15 58.99
N ARG A 84 10.33 -13.34 60.01
CA ARG A 84 8.88 -13.58 59.83
C ARG A 84 8.17 -12.42 59.14
N THR A 85 8.61 -11.19 59.38
CA THR A 85 8.05 -9.99 58.75
C THR A 85 8.46 -9.94 57.27
N PHE A 86 9.73 -10.16 56.96
CA PHE A 86 10.19 -10.25 55.58
C PHE A 86 9.60 -11.44 54.82
N ASP A 87 9.33 -12.56 55.47
CA ASP A 87 8.63 -13.69 54.84
C ASP A 87 7.21 -13.32 54.39
N ARG A 88 6.49 -12.53 55.20
CA ARG A 88 5.20 -11.98 54.79
C ARG A 88 5.36 -10.99 53.63
N HIS A 89 6.34 -10.09 53.68
CA HIS A 89 6.59 -9.13 52.60
C HIS A 89 6.98 -9.80 51.28
N ILE A 90 7.84 -10.82 51.32
CA ILE A 90 8.21 -11.65 50.17
C ILE A 90 6.98 -12.38 49.64
N GLY A 91 6.12 -12.93 50.52
CA GLY A 91 4.84 -13.52 50.13
C GLY A 91 3.95 -12.55 49.36
N THR A 92 3.77 -11.33 49.87
CA THR A 92 2.99 -10.28 49.19
C THR A 92 3.62 -9.81 47.88
N ALA A 93 4.95 -9.70 47.81
CA ALA A 93 5.68 -9.32 46.61
C ALA A 93 5.63 -10.41 45.53
N ASN A 94 5.64 -11.69 45.92
CA ASN A 94 5.42 -12.79 44.98
C ASN A 94 4.00 -12.76 44.41
N ALA A 95 3.00 -12.47 45.24
CA ALA A 95 1.62 -12.32 44.77
C ALA A 95 1.51 -11.17 43.75
N SER A 96 2.14 -10.02 44.01
CA SER A 96 2.12 -8.89 43.07
C SER A 96 2.86 -9.18 41.77
N VAL A 97 3.99 -9.91 41.80
CA VAL A 97 4.68 -10.38 40.58
C VAL A 97 3.79 -11.31 39.77
N ASN A 98 3.12 -12.26 40.42
CA ASN A 98 2.22 -13.20 39.73
C ASN A 98 1.02 -12.50 39.08
N GLU A 99 0.43 -11.53 39.77
CA GLU A 99 -0.65 -10.70 39.25
C GLU A 99 -0.17 -9.87 38.04
N ALA A 100 0.94 -9.16 38.19
CA ALA A 100 1.54 -8.37 37.10
C ALA A 100 1.90 -9.25 35.89
N ALA A 101 2.40 -10.47 36.11
CA ALA A 101 2.71 -11.43 35.06
C ALA A 101 1.46 -11.96 34.35
N HIS A 102 0.35 -12.14 35.06
CA HIS A 102 -0.92 -12.50 34.43
C HIS A 102 -1.44 -11.34 33.57
N VAL A 103 -1.43 -10.12 34.10
CA VAL A 103 -1.89 -8.92 33.37
C VAL A 103 -1.04 -8.69 32.12
N HIS A 104 0.28 -8.79 32.24
CA HIS A 104 1.21 -8.64 31.12
C HIS A 104 0.93 -9.67 30.00
N ARG A 105 0.79 -10.96 30.34
CA ARG A 105 0.41 -12.01 29.37
C ARG A 105 -0.92 -11.72 28.69
N GLY A 106 -1.90 -11.20 29.42
CA GLY A 106 -3.18 -10.77 28.86
C GLY A 106 -3.01 -9.66 27.81
N HIS A 107 -2.20 -8.64 28.11
CA HIS A 107 -1.93 -7.55 27.17
C HIS A 107 -1.11 -7.96 25.95
N GLU A 108 -0.22 -8.94 26.09
CA GLU A 108 0.53 -9.53 24.97
C GLU A 108 -0.37 -10.34 24.04
N ALA A 109 -1.30 -11.12 24.62
CA ALA A 109 -2.28 -11.87 23.83
C ALA A 109 -3.17 -10.95 23.00
N THR A 110 -3.72 -9.88 23.62
CA THR A 110 -4.54 -8.91 22.89
C THR A 110 -3.74 -8.13 21.84
N LEU A 111 -2.45 -7.85 22.10
CA LEU A 111 -1.57 -7.25 21.11
C LEU A 111 -1.40 -8.15 19.88
N ALA A 112 -1.16 -9.45 20.10
CA ALA A 112 -1.04 -10.41 19.00
C ALA A 112 -2.31 -10.49 18.16
N ASP A 113 -3.49 -10.46 18.79
CA ASP A 113 -4.78 -10.42 18.10
C ASP A 113 -4.96 -9.16 17.25
N LEU A 114 -4.61 -7.98 17.79
CA LEU A 114 -4.69 -6.72 17.05
C LEU A 114 -3.70 -6.67 15.89
N GLN A 115 -2.50 -7.22 16.05
CA GLN A 115 -1.52 -7.33 14.95
C GLN A 115 -2.03 -8.25 13.84
N ARG A 116 -2.64 -9.39 14.19
CA ARG A 116 -3.30 -10.27 13.21
C ARG A 116 -4.44 -9.56 12.48
N ALA A 117 -5.26 -8.81 13.20
CA ALA A 117 -6.35 -8.02 12.63
C ALA A 117 -5.82 -6.93 11.68
N ALA A 118 -4.74 -6.24 12.04
CA ALA A 118 -4.10 -5.23 11.21
C ALA A 118 -3.55 -5.83 9.90
N ARG A 119 -2.84 -6.97 9.96
CA ARG A 119 -2.37 -7.68 8.76
C ARG A 119 -3.52 -8.12 7.86
N LYS A 120 -4.61 -8.62 8.45
CA LYS A 120 -5.82 -9.01 7.71
C LYS A 120 -6.51 -7.80 7.05
N ALA A 121 -6.53 -6.66 7.73
CA ALA A 121 -7.07 -5.43 7.19
C ALA A 121 -6.24 -4.91 6.00
N GLN A 122 -4.90 -4.93 6.12
CA GLN A 122 -3.99 -4.58 5.04
C GLN A 122 -4.18 -5.48 3.82
N ALA A 123 -4.22 -6.80 4.02
CA ALA A 123 -4.44 -7.74 2.92
C ALA A 123 -5.80 -7.52 2.22
N ALA A 124 -6.81 -7.02 2.92
CA ALA A 124 -8.09 -6.66 2.32
C ALA A 124 -8.04 -5.35 1.52
N GLU A 125 -7.22 -4.40 1.96
CA GLU A 125 -6.92 -3.15 1.24
C GLU A 125 -6.17 -3.45 -0.07
N ASP A 126 -5.13 -4.28 -0.01
CA ASP A 126 -4.33 -4.67 -1.19
C ASP A 126 -5.19 -5.41 -2.23
N LYS A 127 -6.13 -6.24 -1.78
CA LYS A 127 -7.11 -6.92 -2.67
C LYS A 127 -8.00 -5.93 -3.41
N LEU A 128 -8.44 -4.86 -2.75
CA LEU A 128 -9.21 -3.80 -3.43
C LEU A 128 -8.35 -2.96 -4.35
N GLY A 129 -7.08 -2.70 -4.00
CA GLY A 129 -6.11 -2.05 -4.90
C GLY A 129 -5.98 -2.83 -6.22
N LYS A 130 -5.67 -4.13 -6.12
CA LYS A 130 -5.57 -5.03 -7.28
C LYS A 130 -6.87 -5.11 -8.09
N ALA A 131 -8.03 -5.12 -7.42
CA ALA A 131 -9.32 -5.13 -8.12
C ALA A 131 -9.58 -3.82 -8.87
N GLY A 132 -9.19 -2.67 -8.28
CA GLY A 132 -9.25 -1.36 -8.92
C GLY A 132 -8.35 -1.25 -10.14
N GLU A 133 -7.10 -1.69 -10.03
CA GLU A 133 -6.14 -1.73 -11.15
C GLU A 133 -6.65 -2.60 -12.30
N LYS A 134 -7.17 -3.79 -12.00
CA LYS A 134 -7.79 -4.66 -13.01
C LYS A 134 -8.98 -4.01 -13.70
N ALA A 135 -9.83 -3.29 -12.96
CA ALA A 135 -10.97 -2.59 -13.54
C ALA A 135 -10.52 -1.44 -14.47
N LEU A 136 -9.47 -0.71 -14.08
CA LEU A 136 -8.88 0.35 -14.91
C LEU A 136 -8.24 -0.22 -16.18
N HIS A 137 -7.47 -1.31 -16.09
CA HIS A 137 -6.89 -1.98 -17.25
C HIS A 137 -7.97 -2.55 -18.18
N ALA A 138 -9.01 -3.17 -17.64
CA ALA A 138 -10.11 -3.68 -18.44
C ALA A 138 -10.85 -2.55 -19.19
N ARG A 139 -11.02 -1.39 -18.56
CA ARG A 139 -11.56 -0.20 -19.22
C ARG A 139 -10.61 0.35 -20.29
N ALA A 140 -9.32 0.50 -19.99
CA ALA A 140 -8.32 0.97 -20.95
C ALA A 140 -8.29 0.08 -22.20
N ALA A 141 -8.24 -1.24 -22.02
CA ALA A 141 -8.26 -2.18 -23.14
C ALA A 141 -9.56 -2.14 -23.95
N ARG A 142 -10.71 -1.80 -23.35
CA ARG A 142 -11.95 -1.58 -24.10
C ARG A 142 -11.87 -0.30 -24.94
N VAL A 143 -11.43 0.79 -24.33
CA VAL A 143 -11.24 2.07 -25.03
C VAL A 143 -10.26 1.95 -26.19
N GLU A 144 -9.18 1.18 -26.02
CA GLU A 144 -8.22 0.88 -27.10
C GLU A 144 -8.89 0.11 -28.24
N ARG A 145 -9.62 -0.98 -27.94
CA ARG A 145 -10.36 -1.73 -28.97
C ARG A 145 -11.41 -0.87 -29.68
N ASP A 146 -12.16 -0.06 -28.93
CA ASP A 146 -13.16 0.84 -29.51
C ASP A 146 -12.49 1.87 -30.45
N ALA A 147 -11.28 2.33 -30.12
CA ALA A 147 -10.50 3.23 -30.97
C ALA A 147 -9.97 2.52 -32.23
N ASP A 148 -9.49 1.28 -32.10
CA ASP A 148 -9.04 0.44 -33.21
C ASP A 148 -10.21 0.15 -34.18
N GLU A 149 -11.40 -0.19 -33.67
CA GLU A 149 -12.61 -0.42 -34.48
C GLU A 149 -13.02 0.85 -35.27
N VAL A 150 -12.89 2.04 -34.66
CA VAL A 150 -13.16 3.31 -35.35
C VAL A 150 -12.12 3.58 -36.44
N ALA A 151 -10.83 3.31 -36.16
CA ALA A 151 -9.75 3.46 -37.12
C ALA A 151 -9.91 2.50 -38.31
N ASP A 152 -10.23 1.23 -38.05
CA ASP A 152 -10.51 0.22 -39.05
C ASP A 152 -11.74 0.59 -39.90
N GLY A 153 -12.82 1.05 -39.26
CA GLY A 153 -14.00 1.54 -39.97
C GLY A 153 -13.70 2.73 -40.88
N TYR A 154 -12.79 3.63 -40.47
CA TYR A 154 -12.31 4.72 -41.32
C TYR A 154 -11.45 4.20 -42.48
N ALA A 155 -10.53 3.28 -42.21
CA ALA A 155 -9.68 2.67 -43.23
C ALA A 155 -10.52 1.94 -44.29
N VAL A 156 -11.50 1.12 -43.88
CA VAL A 156 -12.43 0.43 -44.79
C VAL A 156 -13.19 1.43 -45.67
N ARG A 157 -13.72 2.52 -45.10
CA ARG A 157 -14.41 3.56 -45.88
C ARG A 157 -13.47 4.26 -46.87
N ARG A 158 -12.23 4.56 -46.46
CA ARG A 158 -11.22 5.18 -47.31
C ARG A 158 -10.82 4.28 -48.48
N PHE A 159 -10.57 2.99 -48.23
CA PHE A 159 -10.22 2.05 -49.29
C PHE A 159 -11.41 1.71 -50.19
N ALA A 160 -12.64 1.65 -49.65
CA ALA A 160 -13.84 1.45 -50.46
C ALA A 160 -14.14 2.65 -51.37
N THR A 161 -13.99 3.88 -50.86
CA THR A 161 -14.14 5.10 -51.67
C THR A 161 -13.01 5.22 -52.70
N ALA A 162 -11.75 4.98 -52.33
CA ALA A 162 -10.63 4.97 -53.28
C ALA A 162 -10.80 3.88 -54.35
N GLY A 163 -11.34 2.71 -54.00
CA GLY A 163 -11.69 1.65 -54.95
C GLY A 163 -12.84 2.04 -55.90
N ALA A 164 -13.82 2.80 -55.42
CA ALA A 164 -14.89 3.35 -56.26
C ALA A 164 -14.36 4.43 -57.21
N TRP A 165 -13.45 5.30 -56.78
CA TRP A 165 -12.77 6.27 -57.64
C TRP A 165 -11.85 5.59 -58.66
N ALA A 166 -11.13 4.53 -58.27
CA ALA A 166 -10.30 3.75 -59.17
C ALA A 166 -11.12 2.95 -60.20
N ALA A 167 -12.28 2.40 -59.80
CA ALA A 167 -13.21 1.74 -60.70
C ALA A 167 -13.88 2.73 -61.66
N ALA A 168 -14.30 3.91 -61.18
CA ALA A 168 -14.82 4.98 -62.02
C ALA A 168 -13.77 5.53 -63.00
N ALA A 169 -12.50 5.66 -62.58
CA ALA A 169 -11.40 6.04 -63.46
C ALA A 169 -11.07 4.94 -64.50
N ALA A 170 -11.22 3.65 -64.15
CA ALA A 170 -11.07 2.54 -65.09
C ALA A 170 -12.22 2.46 -66.11
N ASP A 171 -13.46 2.76 -65.71
CA ASP A 171 -14.60 2.89 -66.63
C ASP A 171 -14.44 4.11 -67.58
N VAL A 172 -13.91 5.22 -67.08
CA VAL A 172 -13.59 6.40 -67.91
C VAL A 172 -12.42 6.12 -68.87
N ALA A 173 -11.42 5.34 -68.46
CA ALA A 173 -10.32 4.91 -69.34
C ALA A 173 -10.78 3.95 -70.47
N GLY A 174 -11.93 3.29 -70.32
CA GLY A 174 -12.60 2.55 -71.40
C GLY A 174 -13.36 3.42 -72.40
N HIS A 175 -13.50 4.71 -72.12
CA HIS A 175 -14.18 5.72 -72.95
C HIS A 175 -13.31 6.97 -73.18
N GLY A 176 -12.00 6.78 -73.33
CA GLY A 176 -11.05 7.87 -73.54
C GLY A 176 -10.67 8.10 -75.00
N GLU A 177 -11.47 8.88 -75.73
CA GLU A 177 -10.92 9.72 -76.82
C GLU A 177 -11.21 11.23 -76.64
N ASP A 178 -12.16 11.65 -75.79
CA ASP A 178 -12.55 13.08 -75.71
C ASP A 178 -12.22 13.81 -74.39
N SER A 179 -11.62 13.17 -73.37
CA SER A 179 -11.48 13.78 -72.03
C SER A 179 -10.17 14.54 -71.77
N SER A 180 -9.25 14.61 -72.74
CA SER A 180 -7.93 15.24 -72.55
C SER A 180 -8.00 16.77 -72.52
N GLU A 181 -8.92 17.37 -73.25
CA GLU A 181 -8.98 18.83 -73.43
C GLU A 181 -9.70 19.51 -72.25
N ALA A 182 -10.73 18.87 -71.69
CA ALA A 182 -11.47 19.37 -70.53
C ALA A 182 -10.65 19.29 -69.23
N ALA A 183 -9.78 18.29 -69.08
CA ALA A 183 -8.91 18.15 -67.91
C ALA A 183 -7.80 19.22 -67.89
N ALA A 184 -7.27 19.59 -69.07
CA ALA A 184 -6.26 20.64 -69.19
C ALA A 184 -6.83 22.03 -68.88
N ALA A 185 -8.09 22.29 -69.22
CA ALA A 185 -8.76 23.56 -68.93
C ALA A 185 -9.02 23.76 -67.43
N PHE A 186 -9.42 22.69 -66.71
CA PHE A 186 -9.67 22.75 -65.27
C PHE A 186 -8.38 22.90 -64.44
N ASP A 187 -7.29 22.25 -64.84
CA ASP A 187 -5.98 22.38 -64.17
C ASP A 187 -5.35 23.77 -64.40
N ALA A 188 -5.60 24.37 -65.59
CA ALA A 188 -5.23 25.75 -65.88
C ALA A 188 -6.02 26.78 -65.04
N GLU A 189 -7.26 26.48 -64.67
CA GLU A 189 -8.09 27.36 -63.84
C GLU A 189 -7.74 27.25 -62.34
N MET A 190 -7.35 26.06 -61.86
CA MET A 190 -6.96 25.83 -60.46
C MET A 190 -5.52 26.27 -60.13
N THR A 191 -4.68 26.51 -61.14
CA THR A 191 -3.30 26.99 -60.96
C THR A 191 -3.15 28.52 -61.00
N VAL A 192 -4.24 29.27 -61.24
CA VAL A 192 -4.27 30.74 -61.08
C VAL A 192 -4.34 31.11 -59.60
N ARG A 193 -3.17 31.09 -58.96
CA ARG A 193 -2.95 31.59 -57.60
C ARG A 193 -2.85 33.13 -57.63
N PRO A 194 -3.68 33.90 -56.91
CA PRO A 194 -3.40 35.31 -56.70
C PRO A 194 -2.13 35.43 -55.86
N ALA A 195 -1.12 36.10 -56.44
CA ALA A 195 0.06 36.55 -55.71
C ALA A 195 -0.37 37.75 -54.87
N ASP A 196 -0.48 37.54 -53.55
CA ASP A 196 -0.33 38.56 -52.49
C ASP A 196 -0.54 37.89 -51.13
N MET A 197 0.53 37.38 -50.53
CA MET A 197 0.76 37.42 -49.08
C MET A 197 2.16 36.88 -48.79
N GLN A 198 3.07 37.85 -48.66
CA GLN A 198 4.45 37.73 -48.23
C GLN A 198 4.52 36.97 -46.89
N ALA A 199 5.37 35.95 -46.82
CA ALA A 199 5.81 35.38 -45.57
C ALA A 199 6.91 36.29 -44.98
N ASP A 200 6.69 36.79 -43.77
CA ASP A 200 7.72 37.44 -42.95
C ASP A 200 8.17 36.44 -41.86
N PRO A 201 9.45 36.05 -41.81
CA PRO A 201 10.04 35.37 -40.67
C PRO A 201 10.62 36.42 -39.69
N ASP A 202 10.67 36.05 -38.41
CA ASP A 202 11.29 36.78 -37.28
C ASP A 202 10.36 37.68 -36.45
N ASN A 203 9.79 37.12 -35.38
CA ASN A 203 10.09 37.67 -34.05
C ASN A 203 9.84 36.66 -32.92
N ALA A 204 10.76 36.69 -31.96
CA ALA A 204 10.93 35.77 -30.87
C ALA A 204 10.13 36.16 -29.60
N ALA A 205 10.03 35.17 -28.72
CA ALA A 205 9.83 35.23 -27.26
C ALA A 205 8.42 35.56 -26.73
N ALA A 206 7.82 34.64 -25.95
CA ALA A 206 8.13 34.50 -24.52
C ALA A 206 7.25 33.44 -23.79
N SER A 207 7.93 32.65 -22.95
CA SER A 207 7.53 32.15 -21.63
C SER A 207 6.52 31.00 -21.45
N THR A 208 7.00 29.88 -20.91
CA THR A 208 6.76 29.35 -19.53
C THR A 208 7.24 27.88 -19.49
N ALA A 209 8.30 27.53 -18.76
CA ALA A 209 8.40 27.28 -17.32
C ALA A 209 8.38 25.76 -16.98
N ASP A 210 9.54 25.29 -16.52
CA ASP A 210 9.81 24.34 -15.42
C ASP A 210 9.36 22.86 -15.44
N GLY A 211 10.33 22.02 -14.99
CA GLY A 211 10.12 20.71 -14.34
C GLY A 211 10.67 19.53 -15.16
N ASP A 212 11.94 19.09 -15.03
CA ASP A 212 12.50 18.28 -13.91
C ASP A 212 11.68 16.96 -13.73
N ALA A 213 12.15 15.71 -13.79
CA ALA A 213 13.45 15.03 -13.81
C ALA A 213 13.23 13.52 -14.22
N PRO A 214 14.07 12.53 -13.88
CA PRO A 214 14.62 11.51 -14.79
C PRO A 214 13.80 10.20 -14.93
N ARG A 215 14.11 9.45 -16.00
CA ARG A 215 13.73 8.04 -16.18
C ARG A 215 14.76 7.15 -15.48
N ASP A 216 14.42 6.60 -14.33
CA ASP A 216 15.10 5.43 -13.76
C ASP A 216 14.30 4.16 -14.09
N SER A 217 14.99 3.25 -14.76
CA SER A 217 14.56 1.90 -15.08
C SER A 217 15.11 0.96 -14.02
N ASP A 218 14.24 0.46 -13.14
CA ASP A 218 14.53 -0.65 -12.23
C ASP A 218 13.78 -1.91 -12.70
N ASP A 219 14.54 -2.84 -13.26
CA ASP A 219 14.16 -4.26 -13.40
C ASP A 219 14.18 -4.93 -12.02
N PRO A 220 13.19 -5.77 -11.66
CA PRO A 220 13.23 -6.54 -10.42
C PRO A 220 14.07 -7.81 -10.56
N PRO A 221 14.95 -8.16 -9.59
CA PRO A 221 15.47 -9.51 -9.49
C PRO A 221 14.42 -10.48 -8.91
N ASP A 222 14.37 -11.62 -9.57
CA ASP A 222 13.64 -12.86 -9.31
C ASP A 222 13.68 -13.30 -7.84
N ILE A 223 12.53 -13.33 -7.15
CA ILE A 223 12.42 -13.91 -5.80
C ILE A 223 12.04 -15.38 -5.95
N ALA A 224 13.07 -16.23 -5.95
CA ALA A 224 12.91 -17.65 -5.67
C ALA A 224 12.30 -17.86 -4.28
N SER A 225 11.18 -18.57 -4.24
CA SER A 225 10.45 -18.95 -3.03
C SER A 225 11.26 -19.94 -2.18
N PRO A 226 11.35 -19.81 -0.84
CA PRO A 226 11.81 -20.90 -0.01
C PRO A 226 10.69 -21.94 0.16
N ALA A 227 10.96 -23.16 -0.33
CA ALA A 227 10.15 -24.34 -0.15
C ALA A 227 10.01 -24.73 1.33
N ALA A 228 8.91 -25.43 1.59
CA ALA A 228 8.38 -25.81 2.88
C ALA A 228 9.36 -26.56 3.79
N VAL A 229 9.26 -26.24 5.09
CA VAL A 229 9.81 -27.03 6.19
C VAL A 229 8.99 -28.32 6.31
N GLU A 230 9.56 -29.44 5.88
CA GLU A 230 9.08 -30.77 6.26
C GLU A 230 9.45 -31.04 7.73
N ARG A 231 8.42 -31.28 8.54
CA ARG A 231 8.56 -31.84 9.89
C ARG A 231 8.51 -33.37 9.78
N ARG A 232 9.49 -33.97 10.46
CA ARG A 232 9.70 -35.39 10.76
C ARG A 232 8.44 -36.15 11.20
N CYS A 233 8.38 -37.42 10.80
CA CYS A 233 8.07 -38.53 11.71
C CYS A 233 9.40 -39.07 12.24
#